data_AF-A0A7X0R869-F1
#
_entry.id   AF-A0A7X0R869-F1
#
_cell.length_a   1.000
_cell.length_b   1.000
_cell.length_c   1.000
_cell.angle_alpha   90.00
_cell.angle_beta   90.00
_cell.angle_gamma   90.00
#
_symmetry.space_group_name_H-M   'P 1'
#
loop_
_entity.id
_entity.type
_entity.pdbx_description
1 polymer ?
#
loop_
_entity_poly.entity_id
_entity_poly.type
_entity_poly.pdbx_seq_one_letter_code
_entity_poly.pdbx_strand_id
1 'polypeptide(L)'
;MKKLNTLLLIKISTLGLSYQFTLWMFAICMFLVYQPTILNKEFIHDSILSIFWTVICAPLWEEIFFRKYLFAKFKNRFSIKLSIFISSLLFGLIHINPTIIIFATITGIISCIIYQNTKNIIYSIIFHSSANLFSLIIRVYINNYIYDLNSYNPNIALGFVIVSIAITSVLSLFILKGIINYHN
;
A
#
# COMPACT_ATOMS: atom_id res chain seq x y z
N MET A 1 28.68 0.14 -20.76
CA MET A 1 27.75 -1.01 -20.72
C MET A 1 26.32 -0.49 -20.78
N LYS A 2 25.45 -1.21 -21.49
CA LYS A 2 24.32 -0.69 -22.28
C LYS A 2 23.27 0.09 -21.46
N LYS A 3 22.82 1.23 -22.02
CA LYS A 3 21.56 1.97 -21.77
C LYS A 3 20.29 1.11 -21.94
N LEU A 4 20.44 -0.21 -21.98
CA LEU A 4 19.35 -1.16 -21.98
C LEU A 4 18.68 -1.07 -20.60
N ASN A 5 17.62 -0.27 -20.58
CA ASN A 5 16.37 -0.60 -19.93
C ASN A 5 16.17 -0.24 -18.45
N THR A 6 16.77 0.83 -17.94
CA THR A 6 16.26 1.49 -16.71
C THR A 6 14.76 1.81 -16.85
N LEU A 7 14.35 2.32 -18.01
CA LEU A 7 12.94 2.60 -18.32
C LEU A 7 12.06 1.34 -18.38
N LEU A 8 12.59 0.20 -18.87
CA LEU A 8 11.85 -1.07 -18.92
C LEU A 8 11.80 -1.75 -17.56
N LEU A 9 12.88 -1.70 -16.77
CA LEU A 9 12.92 -2.17 -15.38
C LEU A 9 11.96 -1.36 -14.51
N ILE A 10 11.85 -0.04 -14.74
CA ILE A 10 10.88 0.82 -14.07
C ILE A 10 9.45 0.51 -14.56
N LYS A 11 9.21 0.24 -15.85
CA LYS A 11 7.89 -0.17 -16.37
C LYS A 11 7.44 -1.54 -15.84
N ILE A 12 8.34 -2.52 -15.77
CA ILE A 12 8.06 -3.87 -15.25
C ILE A 12 7.84 -3.83 -13.74
N SER A 13 8.61 -3.03 -13.01
CA SER A 13 8.41 -2.86 -11.56
C SER A 13 7.13 -2.11 -11.24
N THR A 14 6.77 -1.04 -11.96
CA THR A 14 5.51 -0.29 -11.70
C THR A 14 4.26 -1.09 -12.05
N LEU A 15 4.25 -1.84 -13.18
CA LEU A 15 3.15 -2.75 -13.54
C LEU A 15 3.07 -3.98 -12.63
N GLY A 16 4.22 -4.54 -12.24
CA GLY A 16 4.30 -5.67 -11.32
C GLY A 16 3.88 -5.28 -9.89
N LEU A 17 4.18 -4.05 -9.46
CA LEU A 17 3.79 -3.53 -8.15
C LEU A 17 2.28 -3.27 -8.08
N SER A 18 1.67 -2.71 -9.14
CA SER A 18 0.20 -2.56 -9.20
C SER A 18 -0.52 -3.91 -9.24
N TYR A 19 0.04 -4.91 -9.93
CA TYR A 19 -0.51 -6.26 -10.00
C TYR A 19 -0.37 -7.00 -8.66
N GLN A 20 0.80 -6.93 -8.02
CA GLN A 20 1.05 -7.50 -6.70
C GLN A 20 0.13 -6.86 -5.66
N PHE A 21 -0.01 -5.53 -5.67
CA PHE A 21 -0.89 -4.80 -4.76
C PHE A 21 -2.36 -5.25 -4.90
N THR A 22 -2.83 -5.49 -6.12
CA THR A 22 -4.20 -5.95 -6.41
C THR A 22 -4.45 -7.40 -5.98
N LEU A 23 -3.54 -8.33 -6.31
CA LEU A 23 -3.64 -9.75 -5.91
C LEU A 23 -3.60 -9.94 -4.38
N TRP A 24 -2.88 -9.06 -3.72
CA TRP A 24 -2.61 -9.15 -2.30
C TRP A 24 -3.73 -8.54 -1.46
N MET A 25 -4.36 -7.49 -1.99
CA MET A 25 -5.61 -6.96 -1.48
C MET A 25 -6.77 -7.95 -1.66
N PHE A 26 -6.80 -8.68 -2.77
CA PHE A 26 -7.72 -9.80 -2.99
C PHE A 26 -7.49 -10.96 -1.99
N ALA A 27 -6.23 -11.30 -1.68
CA ALA A 27 -5.93 -12.32 -0.66
C ALA A 27 -6.34 -11.91 0.76
N ILE A 28 -6.18 -10.63 1.12
CA ILE A 28 -6.68 -10.06 2.39
C ILE A 28 -8.21 -10.12 2.43
N CYS A 29 -8.90 -9.79 1.33
CA CYS A 29 -10.36 -9.93 1.24
C CYS A 29 -10.80 -11.36 1.53
N MET A 30 -10.17 -12.34 0.86
CA MET A 30 -10.52 -13.74 1.02
C MET A 30 -10.22 -14.24 2.44
N PHE A 31 -9.11 -13.83 3.05
CA PHE A 31 -8.77 -14.21 4.42
C PHE A 31 -9.74 -13.63 5.46
N LEU A 32 -10.11 -12.35 5.32
CA LEU A 32 -11.06 -11.69 6.23
C LEU A 32 -12.50 -12.23 6.07
N VAL A 33 -12.89 -12.59 4.85
CA VAL A 33 -14.18 -13.26 4.58
C VAL A 33 -14.21 -14.69 5.15
N TYR A 34 -13.07 -15.39 5.21
CA TYR A 34 -12.98 -16.79 5.68
C TYR A 34 -12.71 -16.94 7.19
N GLN A 35 -12.52 -15.84 7.93
CA GLN A 35 -12.36 -15.85 9.39
C GLN A 35 -13.61 -15.23 10.05
N PRO A 36 -14.73 -15.98 10.19
CA PRO A 36 -15.99 -15.43 10.70
C PRO A 36 -15.95 -15.06 12.19
N THR A 37 -14.89 -15.42 12.92
CA THR A 37 -14.80 -15.27 14.40
C THR A 37 -14.20 -13.94 14.87
N ILE A 38 -13.63 -13.12 13.99
CA ILE A 38 -12.97 -11.84 14.37
C ILE A 38 -13.93 -10.64 14.29
N LEU A 39 -15.10 -10.81 13.65
CA LEU A 39 -16.09 -9.75 13.45
C LEU A 39 -17.05 -9.66 14.62
N ASN A 40 -16.53 -9.28 15.79
CA ASN A 40 -17.38 -8.71 16.81
C ASN A 40 -18.01 -7.41 16.28
N LYS A 41 -19.32 -7.27 16.53
CA LYS A 41 -20.23 -6.18 16.11
C LYS A 41 -19.79 -4.73 16.42
N GLU A 42 -18.63 -4.51 17.02
CA GLU A 42 -18.15 -3.19 17.44
C GLU A 42 -17.48 -2.38 16.31
N PHE A 43 -17.27 -2.97 15.13
CA PHE A 43 -16.50 -2.33 14.05
C PHE A 43 -17.27 -1.35 13.16
N ILE A 44 -18.54 -1.09 13.42
CA ILE A 44 -19.42 -0.45 12.42
C ILE A 44 -19.83 0.93 12.90
N HIS A 45 -18.86 1.85 12.87
CA HIS A 45 -19.05 3.24 12.48
C HIS A 45 -17.65 3.83 12.35
N ASP A 46 -17.00 3.59 11.20
CA ASP A 46 -15.85 4.40 10.83
C ASP A 46 -16.33 5.84 10.67
N SER A 47 -16.18 6.62 11.74
CA SER A 47 -16.47 8.05 11.71
C SER A 47 -15.65 8.70 10.60
N ILE A 48 -16.15 9.80 10.03
CA ILE A 48 -15.38 10.62 9.08
C ILE A 48 -13.98 10.94 9.63
N LEU A 49 -13.87 11.08 10.96
CA LEU A 49 -12.61 11.28 11.67
C LEU A 49 -11.68 10.07 11.60
N SER A 50 -12.16 8.82 11.75
CA SER A 50 -11.31 7.63 11.65
C SER A 50 -10.82 7.41 10.22
N ILE A 51 -11.66 7.69 9.23
CA ILE A 51 -11.31 7.66 7.81
C ILE A 51 -10.21 8.68 7.52
N PHE A 52 -10.41 9.93 7.95
CA PHE A 52 -9.42 10.99 7.78
C PHE A 52 -8.08 10.62 8.43
N TRP A 53 -8.10 10.09 9.65
CA TRP A 53 -6.89 9.67 10.34
C TRP A 53 -6.17 8.54 9.59
N THR A 54 -6.90 7.52 9.17
CA THR A 54 -6.36 6.31 8.53
C THR A 54 -5.81 6.59 7.13
N VAL A 55 -6.46 7.46 6.36
CA VAL A 55 -6.13 7.71 4.96
C VAL A 55 -5.15 8.87 4.80
N ILE A 56 -5.13 9.83 5.73
CA ILE A 56 -4.32 11.06 5.57
C ILE A 56 -3.28 11.17 6.67
N CYS A 57 -3.70 11.26 7.93
CA CYS A 57 -2.77 11.57 9.03
C CYS A 57 -1.76 10.46 9.29
N ALA A 58 -2.20 9.20 9.37
CA ALA A 58 -1.33 8.06 9.64
C ALA A 58 -0.28 7.86 8.53
N PRO A 59 -0.65 7.77 7.23
CA PRO A 59 0.34 7.67 6.14
C PRO A 59 1.32 8.84 6.12
N LEU A 60 0.87 10.06 6.42
CA LEU A 60 1.75 11.23 6.49
C LEU A 60 2.81 11.06 7.57
N TRP A 61 2.41 10.72 8.80
CA TRP A 61 3.32 10.55 9.92
C TRP A 61 4.26 9.36 9.72
N GLU A 62 3.70 8.24 9.29
CA GLU A 62 4.44 7.00 9.06
C GLU A 62 5.48 7.18 7.96
N GLU A 63 5.12 7.74 6.81
CA GLU A 63 6.10 7.92 5.74
C GLU A 63 7.18 8.97 6.12
N ILE A 64 6.85 10.00 6.90
CA ILE A 64 7.86 10.95 7.40
C ILE A 64 8.84 10.23 8.33
N PHE A 65 8.33 9.49 9.30
CA PHE A 65 9.18 8.80 10.26
C PHE A 65 10.01 7.69 9.60
N PHE A 66 9.38 6.81 8.83
CA PHE A 66 10.05 5.65 8.28
C PHE A 66 10.91 5.99 7.05
N ARG A 67 10.52 6.93 6.18
CA ARG A 67 11.31 7.26 4.97
C ARG A 67 12.28 8.40 5.19
N LYS A 68 11.80 9.56 5.65
CA LYS A 68 12.64 10.75 5.79
C LYS A 68 13.62 10.61 6.94
N TYR A 69 13.23 10.00 8.05
CA TYR A 69 14.10 9.84 9.21
C TYR A 69 14.80 8.46 9.24
N LEU A 70 14.06 7.37 9.38
CA LEU A 70 14.62 6.06 9.68
C LEU A 70 15.44 5.47 8.52
N PHE A 71 14.85 5.41 7.32
CA PHE A 71 15.54 4.94 6.11
C PHE A 71 16.76 5.81 5.79
N ALA A 72 16.66 7.14 5.90
CA ALA A 72 17.79 8.04 5.68
C ALA A 72 18.94 7.78 6.68
N LYS A 73 18.61 7.54 7.96
CA LYS A 73 19.59 7.20 8.99
C LYS A 73 20.29 5.87 8.70
N PHE A 74 19.55 4.84 8.28
CA PHE A 74 20.14 3.55 7.93
C PHE A 74 20.96 3.58 6.65
N LYS A 75 20.54 4.37 5.66
CA LYS A 75 21.29 4.54 4.42
C LYS A 75 22.70 5.09 4.63
N ASN A 76 22.93 5.84 5.71
CA ASN A 76 24.26 6.35 6.08
C ASN A 76 25.16 5.30 6.76
N ARG A 77 24.62 4.14 7.14
CA ARG A 77 25.33 3.10 7.91
C ARG A 77 25.38 1.74 7.21
N PHE A 78 24.43 1.46 6.33
CA PHE A 78 24.23 0.16 5.71
C PHE A 78 24.09 0.28 4.19
N SER A 79 24.16 -0.86 3.48
CA SER A 79 23.85 -0.88 2.04
C SER A 79 22.41 -0.43 1.78
N ILE A 80 22.15 0.09 0.57
CA ILE A 80 20.80 0.55 0.18
C ILE A 80 19.77 -0.57 0.37
N LYS A 81 20.08 -1.79 -0.09
CA LYS A 81 19.19 -2.95 0.02
C LYS A 81 18.87 -3.28 1.49
N LEU A 82 19.88 -3.30 2.35
CA LEU A 82 19.71 -3.59 3.77
C LEU A 82 18.93 -2.47 4.48
N SER A 83 19.16 -1.21 4.11
CA SER A 83 18.44 -0.05 4.64
C SER A 83 16.95 -0.08 4.28
N ILE A 84 16.62 -0.46 3.04
CA ILE A 84 15.23 -0.69 2.59
C ILE A 84 14.61 -1.79 3.46
N PHE A 85 15.29 -2.93 3.59
CA PHE A 85 14.76 -4.07 4.35
C PHE A 85 14.49 -3.72 5.81
N ILE A 86 15.48 -3.20 6.54
CA ILE A 86 15.34 -2.90 7.98
C ILE A 86 14.25 -1.86 8.23
N SER A 87 14.25 -0.76 7.47
CA SER A 87 13.23 0.29 7.65
C SER A 87 11.81 -0.22 7.38
N SER A 88 11.66 -1.14 6.42
CA SER A 88 10.36 -1.68 6.04
C SER A 88 9.89 -2.76 6.99
N LEU A 89 10.80 -3.60 7.50
CA LEU A 89 10.49 -4.57 8.54
C LEU A 89 10.03 -3.88 9.83
N LEU A 90 10.73 -2.82 10.26
CA LEU A 90 10.31 -2.03 11.42
C LEU A 90 8.94 -1.39 11.21
N PHE A 91 8.66 -0.88 10.00
CA PHE A 91 7.33 -0.39 9.63
C PHE A 91 6.26 -1.49 9.69
N GLY A 92 6.58 -2.72 9.30
CA GLY A 92 5.67 -3.85 9.47
C GLY A 92 5.42 -4.20 10.94
N LEU A 93 6.47 -4.29 11.74
CA LEU A 93 6.42 -4.75 13.13
C LEU A 93 5.60 -3.86 14.07
N ILE A 94 5.39 -2.57 13.76
CA ILE A 94 4.49 -1.72 14.57
C ILE A 94 3.01 -2.15 14.45
N HIS A 95 2.68 -2.92 13.42
CA HIS A 95 1.33 -3.45 13.21
C HIS A 95 1.20 -4.78 13.94
N ILE A 96 0.68 -4.75 15.17
CA ILE A 96 0.66 -5.84 16.17
C ILE A 96 0.15 -7.20 15.63
N ASN A 97 -0.64 -7.22 14.56
CA ASN A 97 -1.19 -8.43 13.96
C ASN A 97 -0.20 -9.09 12.97
N PRO A 98 0.20 -10.37 13.17
CA PRO A 98 1.19 -11.05 12.33
C PRO A 98 0.89 -11.03 10.83
N THR A 99 -0.38 -11.15 10.45
CA THR A 99 -0.82 -11.08 9.06
C THR A 99 -0.56 -9.69 8.49
N ILE A 100 -0.88 -8.64 9.26
CA ILE A 100 -0.63 -7.25 8.88
C ILE A 100 0.88 -6.95 8.86
N ILE A 101 1.72 -7.56 9.70
CA ILE A 101 3.18 -7.33 9.70
C ILE A 101 3.81 -7.65 8.35
N ILE A 102 3.54 -8.85 7.82
CA ILE A 102 4.06 -9.28 6.51
C ILE A 102 3.64 -8.26 5.46
N PHE A 103 2.39 -7.83 5.59
CA PHE A 103 1.77 -6.97 4.63
C PHE A 103 2.34 -5.53 4.64
N ALA A 104 2.29 -4.88 5.80
CA ALA A 104 2.92 -3.60 6.03
C ALA A 104 4.41 -3.62 5.67
N THR A 105 5.14 -4.71 5.92
CA THR A 105 6.55 -4.84 5.51
C THR A 105 6.75 -4.69 4.01
N ILE A 106 5.95 -5.40 3.19
CA ILE A 106 6.03 -5.29 1.72
C ILE A 106 5.66 -3.87 1.26
N THR A 107 4.58 -3.30 1.81
CA THR A 107 4.20 -1.89 1.52
C THR A 107 5.36 -0.94 1.85
N GLY A 108 6.03 -1.17 2.98
CA GLY A 108 7.21 -0.40 3.39
C GLY A 108 8.37 -0.52 2.41
N ILE A 109 8.62 -1.71 1.85
CA ILE A 109 9.66 -1.94 0.83
C ILE A 109 9.35 -1.10 -0.40
N ILE A 110 8.10 -1.14 -0.86
CA ILE A 110 7.65 -0.41 -2.05
C ILE A 110 7.77 1.11 -1.81
N SER A 111 7.26 1.60 -0.68
CA SER A 111 7.36 3.02 -0.30
C SER A 111 8.82 3.48 -0.18
N CYS A 112 9.73 2.65 0.35
CA CYS A 112 11.17 2.94 0.38
C CYS A 112 11.77 3.02 -1.02
N ILE A 113 11.42 2.11 -1.93
CA ILE A 113 11.89 2.12 -3.31
C ILE A 113 11.39 3.38 -4.03
N ILE A 114 10.12 3.73 -3.87
CA ILE A 114 9.53 4.97 -4.42
C ILE A 114 10.32 6.18 -3.92
N TYR A 115 10.49 6.32 -2.61
CA TYR A 115 11.21 7.46 -2.02
C TYR A 115 12.68 7.51 -2.45
N GLN A 116 13.35 6.35 -2.52
CA GLN A 116 14.75 6.27 -2.90
C GLN A 116 15.00 6.74 -4.34
N ASN A 117 14.04 6.52 -5.25
CA ASN A 117 14.14 6.84 -6.67
C ASN A 117 13.46 8.17 -7.08
N THR A 118 12.66 8.77 -6.19
CA THR A 118 12.01 10.08 -6.45
C THR A 118 12.57 11.21 -5.60
N LYS A 119 13.19 10.89 -4.45
CA LYS A 119 13.58 11.85 -3.40
C LYS A 119 12.46 12.77 -2.92
N ASN A 120 11.23 12.41 -3.21
CA ASN A 120 10.06 13.18 -2.84
C ASN A 120 9.08 12.27 -2.09
N ILE A 121 8.86 12.61 -0.82
CA ILE A 121 8.03 11.82 0.09
C ILE A 121 6.55 11.79 -0.33
N ILE A 122 6.09 12.79 -1.10
CA ILE A 122 4.70 12.90 -1.52
C ILE A 122 4.28 11.67 -2.34
N TYR A 123 5.18 11.12 -3.16
CA TYR A 123 4.89 9.90 -3.91
C TYR A 123 4.63 8.69 -3.00
N SER A 124 5.42 8.53 -1.93
CA SER A 124 5.23 7.45 -0.96
C SER A 124 3.98 7.68 -0.09
N ILE A 125 3.69 8.92 0.30
CA ILE A 125 2.47 9.27 1.05
C ILE A 125 1.24 8.95 0.21
N ILE A 126 1.18 9.37 -1.06
CA ILE A 126 0.03 9.10 -1.93
C ILE A 126 -0.14 7.60 -2.16
N PHE A 127 0.95 6.88 -2.42
CA PHE A 127 0.92 5.42 -2.56
C PHE A 127 0.33 4.75 -1.32
N HIS A 128 0.84 5.07 -0.14
CA HIS A 128 0.37 4.49 1.12
C HIS A 128 -1.07 4.90 1.46
N SER A 129 -1.42 6.18 1.29
CA SER A 129 -2.78 6.69 1.51
C SER A 129 -3.79 5.97 0.60
N SER A 130 -3.43 5.73 -0.66
CA SER A 130 -4.28 4.98 -1.58
C SER A 130 -4.49 3.54 -1.11
N ALA A 131 -3.43 2.91 -0.58
CA ALA A 131 -3.53 1.55 -0.07
C ALA A 131 -4.49 1.44 1.11
N ASN A 132 -4.42 2.40 2.04
CA ASN A 132 -5.30 2.47 3.19
C ASN A 132 -6.76 2.75 2.79
N LEU A 133 -6.98 3.67 1.84
CA LEU A 133 -8.31 3.95 1.32
C LEU A 133 -8.95 2.71 0.68
N PHE A 134 -8.20 1.96 -0.12
CA PHE A 134 -8.72 0.73 -0.70
C PHE A 134 -9.06 -0.33 0.34
N SER A 135 -8.17 -0.53 1.33
CA SER A 135 -8.43 -1.46 2.42
C SER A 135 -9.71 -1.10 3.18
N LEU A 136 -9.96 0.19 3.41
CA LEU A 136 -11.20 0.69 4.03
C LEU A 136 -12.44 0.39 3.17
N ILE A 137 -12.40 0.72 1.88
CA ILE A 137 -13.52 0.50 0.95
C ILE A 137 -13.90 -0.99 0.92
N ILE A 138 -12.89 -1.85 0.83
CA ILE A 138 -13.05 -3.30 0.83
C ILE A 138 -13.64 -3.79 2.15
N ARG A 139 -13.15 -3.27 3.28
CA ARG A 139 -13.69 -3.62 4.61
C ARG A 139 -15.17 -3.28 4.71
N VAL A 140 -15.58 -2.10 4.24
CA VAL A 140 -16.99 -1.68 4.21
C VAL A 140 -17.83 -2.62 3.33
N TYR A 141 -17.32 -2.97 2.15
CA TYR A 141 -18.00 -3.91 1.25
C TYR A 141 -18.15 -5.31 1.86
N ILE A 142 -17.07 -5.87 2.41
CA ILE A 142 -17.07 -7.19 3.04
C ILE A 142 -17.98 -7.21 4.26
N ASN A 143 -17.95 -6.17 5.10
CA ASN A 143 -18.83 -6.10 6.27
C ASN A 143 -20.30 -6.17 5.83
N ASN A 144 -20.72 -5.38 4.84
CA ASN A 144 -22.09 -5.45 4.32
C ASN A 144 -22.48 -6.86 3.84
N TYR A 145 -21.54 -7.60 3.23
CA TYR A 145 -21.77 -8.99 2.81
C TYR A 145 -21.92 -9.96 3.99
N ILE A 146 -21.13 -9.82 5.04
CA ILE A 146 -21.15 -10.74 6.19
C ILE A 146 -22.46 -10.60 6.99
N TYR A 147 -23.09 -9.42 6.98
CA TYR A 147 -24.39 -9.22 7.63
C TYR A 147 -25.58 -9.70 6.81
N ASP A 148 -25.43 -9.87 5.50
CA ASP A 148 -26.48 -10.37 4.61
C ASP A 148 -25.87 -11.21 3.48
N LEU A 149 -25.85 -12.54 3.64
CA LEU A 149 -25.30 -13.45 2.64
C LEU A 149 -26.01 -13.39 1.28
N ASN A 150 -27.26 -12.88 1.22
CA ASN A 150 -27.99 -12.68 -0.04
C ASN A 150 -27.60 -11.38 -0.75
N SER A 151 -26.82 -10.51 -0.10
CA SER A 151 -26.33 -9.25 -0.68
C SER A 151 -25.10 -9.43 -1.59
N TYR A 152 -24.56 -10.66 -1.73
CA TYR A 152 -23.40 -10.90 -2.60
C TYR A 152 -23.75 -10.61 -4.06
N ASN A 153 -23.12 -9.59 -4.61
CA ASN A 153 -23.17 -9.32 -6.03
C ASN A 153 -21.74 -9.37 -6.61
N PRO A 154 -21.38 -10.42 -7.36
CA PRO A 154 -20.03 -10.56 -7.91
C PRO A 154 -19.66 -9.41 -8.85
N ASN A 155 -20.64 -8.72 -9.44
CA ASN A 155 -20.39 -7.55 -10.29
C ASN A 155 -19.90 -6.34 -9.49
N ILE A 156 -20.32 -6.18 -8.22
CA ILE A 156 -19.84 -5.09 -7.36
C ILE A 156 -18.38 -5.35 -6.96
N ALA A 157 -18.06 -6.58 -6.55
CA ALA A 157 -16.68 -6.98 -6.27
C ALA A 157 -15.78 -6.78 -7.50
N LEU A 158 -16.26 -7.18 -8.69
CA LEU A 158 -15.56 -6.96 -9.95
C LEU A 158 -15.36 -5.47 -10.24
N GLY A 159 -16.38 -4.64 -9.99
CA GLY A 159 -16.28 -3.18 -10.10
C GLY A 159 -15.18 -2.59 -9.22
N PHE A 160 -15.08 -3.00 -7.96
CA PHE A 160 -14.00 -2.57 -7.06
C PHE A 160 -12.62 -2.97 -7.57
N VAL A 161 -12.48 -4.19 -8.10
CA VAL A 161 -11.22 -4.65 -8.70
C VAL A 161 -10.84 -3.77 -9.90
N ILE A 162 -11.77 -3.49 -10.80
CA ILE A 162 -11.53 -2.64 -11.99
C ILE A 162 -11.12 -1.22 -11.58
N VAL A 163 -11.84 -0.62 -10.63
CA VAL A 163 -11.54 0.72 -10.11
C VAL A 163 -10.16 0.74 -9.44
N SER A 164 -9.81 -0.30 -8.68
CA SER A 164 -8.49 -0.45 -8.06
C SER A 164 -7.37 -0.52 -9.09
N ILE A 165 -7.57 -1.30 -10.16
CA ILE A 165 -6.61 -1.39 -11.28
C ILE A 165 -6.46 -0.02 -11.96
N ALA A 166 -7.55 0.70 -12.21
CA ALA A 166 -7.51 2.00 -12.85
C ALA A 166 -6.73 3.03 -12.00
N ILE A 167 -7.03 3.14 -10.70
CA ILE A 167 -6.35 4.07 -9.80
C ILE A 167 -4.88 3.69 -9.64
N THR A 168 -4.56 2.42 -9.41
CA THR A 168 -3.16 1.99 -9.29
C THR A 168 -2.37 2.24 -10.57
N SER A 169 -3.00 2.10 -11.75
CA SER A 169 -2.38 2.45 -13.03
C SER A 169 -2.07 3.95 -13.12
N VAL A 170 -3.02 4.82 -12.72
CA VAL A 170 -2.81 6.27 -12.68
C VAL A 170 -1.70 6.66 -11.70
N LEU A 171 -1.68 6.05 -10.51
CA LEU A 171 -0.64 6.28 -9.51
C LEU A 171 0.74 5.83 -10.00
N SER A 172 0.82 4.67 -10.64
CA SER A 172 2.05 4.17 -11.27
C SER A 172 2.60 5.16 -12.31
N LEU A 173 1.74 5.74 -13.15
CA LEU A 173 2.14 6.78 -14.12
C LEU A 173 2.62 8.06 -13.43
N PHE A 174 1.93 8.49 -12.37
CA PHE A 174 2.31 9.66 -11.58
C PHE A 174 3.68 9.48 -10.91
N ILE A 175 3.93 8.32 -10.29
CA ILE A 175 5.21 7.97 -9.68
C ILE A 175 6.30 7.88 -10.75
N LEU A 176 5.99 7.25 -11.90
CA LEU A 176 6.92 7.15 -13.03
C LEU A 176 7.38 8.53 -13.51
N LYS A 177 6.47 9.49 -13.64
CA LYS A 177 6.80 10.88 -13.96
C LYS A 177 7.75 11.49 -12.94
N GLY A 178 7.52 11.23 -11.65
CA GLY A 178 8.43 11.65 -10.57
C GLY A 178 9.84 11.08 -10.69
N ILE A 179 9.95 9.78 -11.01
CA ILE A 179 11.24 9.11 -11.21
C ILE A 179 11.98 9.69 -12.42
N ILE A 180 11.28 9.88 -13.56
CA ILE A 180 11.86 10.44 -14.77
C ILE A 180 12.40 11.85 -14.51
N ASN A 181 11.62 12.70 -13.84
CA ASN A 181 12.03 14.07 -13.52
C ASN A 181 13.23 14.15 -12.58
N TYR A 182 13.43 13.15 -11.72
CA TYR A 182 14.57 13.12 -10.80
C TYR A 182 15.88 12.69 -11.50
N HIS A 183 15.79 11.92 -12.59
CA HIS A 183 16.95 11.36 -13.29
C HIS A 183 17.34 12.10 -14.58
N ASN A 184 16.56 13.09 -15.00
CA ASN A 184 16.88 14.03 -16.08
C ASN A 184 17.42 15.33 -15.51
#